data_AF-A0A2V8EEM6-F1
#
_entry.id   AF-A0A2V8EEM6-F1
#
_cell.length_a   1.000
_cell.length_b   1.000
_cell.length_c   1.000
_cell.angle_alpha   90.00
_cell.angle_beta   90.00
_cell.angle_gamma   90.00
#
_symmetry.space_group_name_H-M   'P 1'
#
loop_
_entity.id
_entity.type
_entity.pdbx_description
1 polymer ?
#
loop_
_entity_poly.entity_id
_entity_poly.type
_entity_poly.pdbx_seq_one_letter_code
_entity_poly.pdbx_strand_id
1 'polypeptide(L)'
;MAFAYCQILYLADRPRSPTIDSTIQASPPMSCRSLLAAACALLLFETALPGRALLDGIHAPAGALASAQTTQDRSLQGQLEAVAMLPGEPRIVSAAGMTRRDEAILTLENPSAFETSRAVRRLVIVGGLDGNPDGAQIALDAVRWFKAAAPKADRQQWVVSVLPSADPGQGRARAFAFPPSKGFFDDAEQPESRYIWRWVTYQVPDLVIEVQVGPSLQIHPPPAGSLGAALAEPSNGTGLGSVQSMLVTATQADGAALMRAVLARAVSLEHSALRRAITQRVARAPLALAHVLAERYPVDPGMTYIPSLSWLYTWKLATLTRDESLRAKVLSQVRPWLAGDKPLFGDRIQLNAVAGAMVFAELAKTTETDSIRQAAARLTADGVARSMAEKAPGVALHGFGWSDDMFLGTIVPARAGSPEALDAAGRLLIESARQLQRPDGLFNHAANAPAAWGRGNGFAALGLAETLTALPVTHPARSRVLEVYRRLMAAMKAQQAPDGMWRQVVDTPGSYREETVTALIVTSMARGVRLGWIDRSYVPVIRRGWRALLAHVVDDGTLVDVCVSTGAGPTRRYYLDRPATSGTDDRGGAMALGAALEVYQLTEPR
;
A
#
# COMPACT_ATOMS: atom_id res chain seq x y z
N MET A 1 -20.10 28.26 1.04
CA MET A 1 -19.68 28.86 -0.25
C MET A 1 -18.25 29.40 -0.15
N ALA A 2 -17.31 28.56 0.26
CA ALA A 2 -15.89 28.88 0.44
C ALA A 2 -15.04 27.62 0.14
N PHE A 3 -15.39 26.92 -0.96
CA PHE A 3 -14.76 25.65 -1.34
C PHE A 3 -14.20 25.64 -2.78
N ALA A 4 -14.23 26.78 -3.49
CA ALA A 4 -13.81 26.87 -4.88
C ALA A 4 -12.46 27.58 -5.12
N TYR A 5 -11.78 28.08 -4.08
CA TYR A 5 -10.59 28.95 -4.28
C TYR A 5 -9.21 28.24 -4.23
N CYS A 6 -9.14 26.95 -3.91
CA CYS A 6 -7.85 26.24 -3.79
C CYS A 6 -7.34 25.58 -5.09
N GLN A 7 -8.07 25.68 -6.21
CA GLN A 7 -7.67 25.02 -7.46
C GLN A 7 -7.00 25.94 -8.50
N ILE A 8 -6.90 27.25 -8.26
CA ILE A 8 -6.45 28.22 -9.29
C ILE A 8 -4.99 28.70 -9.12
N LEU A 9 -4.34 28.49 -7.98
CA LEU A 9 -2.99 29.07 -7.75
C LEU A 9 -1.79 28.12 -7.99
N TYR A 10 -1.94 27.04 -8.77
CA TYR A 10 -0.81 26.15 -9.08
C TYR A 10 -0.59 25.87 -10.58
N LEU A 11 -1.27 26.60 -11.48
CA LEU A 11 -1.13 26.44 -12.93
C LEU A 11 -0.60 27.69 -13.65
N ALA A 12 -0.08 28.68 -12.92
CA ALA A 12 0.43 29.91 -13.50
C ALA A 12 1.97 29.99 -13.43
N ASP A 13 2.67 29.07 -14.10
CA ASP A 13 4.06 29.34 -14.52
C ASP A 13 4.50 28.50 -15.73
N ARG A 14 3.85 28.73 -16.88
CA ARG A 14 4.39 28.32 -18.17
C ARG A 14 4.28 29.48 -19.17
N PRO A 15 5.33 29.76 -19.96
CA PRO A 15 5.27 30.80 -20.98
C PRO A 15 4.31 30.38 -22.10
N ARG A 16 3.39 31.27 -22.48
CA ARG A 16 2.47 31.10 -23.62
C ARG A 16 2.99 31.87 -24.84
N SER A 17 2.85 31.26 -26.01
CA SER A 17 2.71 31.92 -27.31
C SER A 17 1.85 31.02 -28.23
N PRO A 18 1.22 31.55 -29.30
CA PRO A 18 -0.22 31.79 -29.27
C PRO A 18 -1.01 31.06 -30.37
N THR A 19 -2.34 31.16 -30.20
CA THR A 19 -3.42 31.23 -31.21
C THR A 19 -4.52 30.16 -31.13
N ILE A 20 -5.72 30.70 -31.35
CA ILE A 20 -6.97 30.13 -31.87
C ILE A 20 -8.15 30.01 -30.87
N ASP A 21 -9.02 31.01 -31.08
CA ASP A 21 -10.47 31.11 -31.02
C ASP A 21 -11.32 30.81 -29.78
N SER A 22 -12.04 31.88 -29.45
CA SER A 22 -13.20 32.04 -28.61
C SER A 22 -14.44 31.32 -29.14
N THR A 23 -15.18 30.66 -28.26
CA THR A 23 -16.65 30.82 -28.09
C THR A 23 -17.13 29.81 -27.04
N ILE A 24 -17.75 30.28 -25.95
CA ILE A 24 -18.91 29.66 -25.28
C ILE A 24 -19.45 30.71 -24.28
N GLN A 25 -20.73 31.04 -24.47
CA GLN A 25 -21.51 32.00 -23.70
C GLN A 25 -21.82 31.50 -22.28
N ALA A 26 -21.72 32.41 -21.32
CA ALA A 26 -22.17 32.23 -19.94
C ALA A 26 -23.70 32.42 -19.81
N SER A 27 -24.34 31.62 -18.97
CA SER A 27 -25.72 31.84 -18.47
C SER A 27 -25.71 32.09 -16.96
N PRO A 28 -26.63 32.92 -16.40
CA PRO A 28 -26.50 33.50 -15.06
C PRO A 28 -27.07 32.61 -13.93
N PRO A 29 -26.75 32.90 -12.64
CA PRO A 29 -27.12 32.05 -11.52
C PRO A 29 -28.54 32.33 -10.99
N MET A 30 -29.28 31.27 -10.64
CA MET A 30 -30.56 31.35 -9.92
C MET A 30 -30.38 31.16 -8.41
N SER A 31 -31.22 31.86 -7.65
CA SER A 31 -31.12 32.14 -6.22
C SER A 31 -31.81 31.11 -5.32
N CYS A 32 -31.35 31.09 -4.05
CA CYS A 32 -31.92 30.35 -2.93
C CYS A 32 -33.41 30.68 -2.70
N ARG A 33 -34.27 29.65 -2.79
CA ARG A 33 -35.54 29.49 -2.03
C ARG A 33 -36.24 28.20 -2.48
N SER A 34 -36.09 27.09 -1.73
CA SER A 34 -37.07 25.98 -1.61
C SER A 34 -36.45 24.68 -1.04
N LEU A 35 -36.05 24.67 0.24
CA LEU A 35 -35.77 23.43 0.98
C LEU A 35 -36.23 23.62 2.43
N LEU A 36 -37.55 23.59 2.64
CA LEU A 36 -38.16 23.58 3.97
C LEU A 36 -39.53 22.88 3.89
N ALA A 37 -39.54 21.56 3.75
CA ALA A 37 -40.68 20.68 4.01
C ALA A 37 -40.23 19.22 3.97
N ALA A 38 -39.86 18.66 5.13
CA ALA A 38 -39.95 17.23 5.52
C ALA A 38 -38.97 16.91 6.66
N ALA A 39 -39.16 17.54 7.83
CA ALA A 39 -38.51 17.12 9.07
C ALA A 39 -39.41 17.52 10.25
N CYS A 40 -40.55 16.85 10.39
CA CYS A 40 -41.40 16.91 11.57
C CYS A 40 -42.26 15.65 11.63
N ALA A 41 -41.71 14.56 12.17
CA ALA A 41 -42.49 13.52 12.81
C ALA A 41 -41.59 12.72 13.77
N LEU A 42 -42.04 12.64 15.02
CA LEU A 42 -41.67 11.66 16.05
C LEU A 42 -40.46 11.98 16.92
N LEU A 43 -40.69 12.90 17.86
CA LEU A 43 -40.20 12.78 19.23
C LEU A 43 -41.41 12.69 20.18
N LEU A 44 -41.19 11.99 21.29
CA LEU A 44 -42.03 11.79 22.48
C LEU A 44 -42.87 10.50 22.51
N PHE A 45 -42.35 9.46 23.20
CA PHE A 45 -42.86 9.07 24.53
C PHE A 45 -41.86 8.13 25.23
N GLU A 46 -41.46 8.49 26.45
CA GLU A 46 -40.72 7.66 27.41
C GLU A 46 -41.66 6.71 28.18
N THR A 47 -41.18 5.54 28.62
CA THR A 47 -41.05 5.17 30.06
C THR A 47 -40.68 3.68 30.27
N ALA A 48 -39.67 3.45 31.14
CA ALA A 48 -39.45 2.39 32.13
C ALA A 48 -39.51 0.85 31.82
N LEU A 49 -38.41 0.16 32.18
CA LEU A 49 -38.16 -1.30 32.36
C LEU A 49 -38.86 -1.88 33.63
N PRO A 50 -38.76 -3.19 34.06
CA PRO A 50 -38.01 -4.37 33.57
C PRO A 50 -38.77 -5.74 33.57
N GLY A 51 -38.16 -6.83 33.05
CA GLY A 51 -38.65 -8.20 33.32
C GLY A 51 -37.89 -9.35 32.65
N ARG A 52 -37.38 -10.31 33.45
CA ARG A 52 -36.70 -11.56 33.07
C ARG A 52 -37.71 -12.68 32.72
N ALA A 53 -37.22 -13.63 31.92
CA ALA A 53 -37.66 -15.03 31.71
C ALA A 53 -38.73 -15.29 30.64
N LEU A 54 -38.37 -16.02 29.57
CA LEU A 54 -38.57 -17.48 29.50
C LEU A 54 -37.80 -18.07 28.29
N LEU A 55 -37.05 -19.14 28.55
CA LEU A 55 -36.62 -20.11 27.55
C LEU A 55 -37.85 -20.96 27.20
N ASP A 56 -38.15 -21.15 25.91
CA ASP A 56 -38.48 -22.47 25.35
C ASP A 56 -38.83 -22.39 23.85
N GLY A 57 -38.21 -23.29 23.08
CA GLY A 57 -38.83 -24.03 21.98
C GLY A 57 -39.31 -23.26 20.74
N ILE A 58 -38.41 -23.01 19.79
CA ILE A 58 -38.78 -23.00 18.37
C ILE A 58 -37.88 -23.98 17.63
N HIS A 59 -38.44 -25.16 17.34
CA HIS A 59 -37.91 -26.07 16.32
C HIS A 59 -37.96 -25.37 14.96
N ALA A 60 -36.80 -24.95 14.45
CA ALA A 60 -36.67 -24.61 13.04
C ALA A 60 -36.64 -25.89 12.20
N PRO A 61 -37.38 -25.98 11.08
CA PRO A 61 -37.42 -27.18 10.26
C PRO A 61 -36.06 -27.39 9.58
N ALA A 62 -35.58 -28.63 9.60
CA ALA A 62 -34.29 -29.07 9.04
C ALA A 62 -34.10 -28.79 7.52
N GLY A 63 -35.11 -28.24 6.83
CA GLY A 63 -35.05 -27.86 5.41
C GLY A 63 -34.53 -26.45 5.12
N ALA A 64 -34.47 -25.53 6.10
CA ALA A 64 -34.03 -24.14 5.87
C ALA A 64 -32.52 -23.94 5.99
N LEU A 65 -31.81 -24.83 6.69
CA LEU A 65 -30.35 -24.79 6.82
C LEU A 65 -29.63 -25.36 5.58
N ALA A 66 -30.28 -26.26 4.83
CA ALA A 66 -29.75 -26.82 3.58
C ALA A 66 -29.87 -25.85 2.39
N SER A 67 -30.86 -24.95 2.37
CA SER A 67 -31.04 -23.96 1.29
C SER A 67 -30.09 -22.75 1.42
N ALA A 68 -29.69 -22.41 2.65
CA ALA A 68 -28.69 -21.38 2.92
C ALA A 68 -27.25 -21.86 2.60
N GLN A 69 -26.94 -23.13 2.87
CA GLN A 69 -25.65 -23.73 2.47
C GLN A 69 -25.54 -23.91 0.94
N THR A 70 -26.63 -24.22 0.23
CA THR A 70 -26.62 -24.41 -1.24
C THR A 70 -26.62 -23.11 -2.05
N THR A 71 -26.86 -21.96 -1.44
CA THR A 71 -26.74 -20.64 -2.09
C THR A 71 -25.33 -20.03 -1.93
N GLN A 72 -24.66 -20.31 -0.80
CA GLN A 72 -23.26 -19.94 -0.60
C GLN A 72 -22.32 -20.66 -1.59
N ASP A 73 -22.63 -21.91 -1.94
CA ASP A 73 -21.87 -22.81 -2.80
C ASP A 73 -21.85 -22.41 -4.30
N ARG A 74 -22.77 -21.53 -4.76
CA ARG A 74 -22.84 -21.08 -6.17
C ARG A 74 -22.13 -19.76 -6.45
N SER A 75 -21.85 -18.93 -5.46
CA SER A 75 -21.13 -17.67 -5.68
C SER A 75 -19.67 -17.95 -6.09
N LEU A 76 -19.09 -17.12 -6.95
CA LEU A 76 -17.68 -17.27 -7.36
C LEU A 76 -16.74 -17.30 -6.14
N GLN A 77 -17.03 -16.50 -5.11
CA GLN A 77 -16.29 -16.51 -3.86
C GLN A 77 -16.38 -17.85 -3.14
N GLY A 78 -17.60 -18.41 -2.96
CA GLY A 78 -17.78 -19.72 -2.33
C GLY A 78 -17.05 -20.83 -3.09
N GLN A 79 -17.07 -20.79 -4.42
CA GLN A 79 -16.31 -21.73 -5.25
C GLN A 79 -14.79 -21.59 -5.07
N LEU A 80 -14.27 -20.37 -5.01
CA LEU A 80 -12.86 -20.09 -4.74
C LEU A 80 -12.46 -20.59 -3.34
N GLU A 81 -13.29 -20.36 -2.33
CA GLU A 81 -13.08 -20.85 -0.96
C GLU A 81 -13.07 -22.38 -0.91
N ALA A 82 -13.99 -23.04 -1.61
CA ALA A 82 -14.01 -24.49 -1.74
C ALA A 82 -12.73 -25.05 -2.38
N VAL A 83 -12.24 -24.44 -3.46
CA VAL A 83 -10.97 -24.82 -4.10
C VAL A 83 -9.77 -24.51 -3.19
N ALA A 84 -9.80 -23.40 -2.46
CA ALA A 84 -8.76 -23.01 -1.51
C ALA A 84 -8.57 -24.03 -0.38
N MET A 85 -9.68 -24.60 0.13
CA MET A 85 -9.68 -25.61 1.20
C MET A 85 -9.08 -26.96 0.79
N LEU A 86 -8.99 -27.26 -0.52
CA LEU A 86 -8.33 -28.48 -0.99
C LEU A 86 -6.85 -28.49 -0.56
N PRO A 87 -6.26 -29.67 -0.25
CA PRO A 87 -4.85 -29.75 0.12
C PRO A 87 -3.92 -29.14 -0.93
N GLY A 88 -2.87 -28.46 -0.46
CA GLY A 88 -1.85 -27.85 -1.32
C GLY A 88 -2.11 -26.39 -1.71
N GLU A 89 -1.21 -25.86 -2.52
CA GLU A 89 -1.25 -24.50 -3.08
C GLU A 89 -1.96 -24.49 -4.44
N PRO A 90 -2.69 -23.42 -4.82
CA PRO A 90 -2.94 -22.17 -4.08
C PRO A 90 -4.04 -22.28 -3.01
N ARG A 91 -3.98 -21.43 -1.97
CA ARG A 91 -4.88 -21.54 -0.79
C ARG A 91 -5.41 -20.21 -0.25
N ILE A 92 -5.07 -19.08 -0.86
CA ILE A 92 -5.45 -17.76 -0.35
C ILE A 92 -6.43 -17.10 -1.31
N VAL A 93 -7.68 -16.96 -0.91
CA VAL A 93 -8.64 -16.13 -1.64
C VAL A 93 -8.33 -14.66 -1.37
N SER A 94 -8.20 -13.86 -2.43
CA SER A 94 -7.95 -12.42 -2.32
C SER A 94 -8.61 -11.68 -3.49
N ALA A 95 -8.11 -10.49 -3.79
CA ALA A 95 -8.53 -9.74 -4.96
C ALA A 95 -7.34 -9.03 -5.63
N ALA A 96 -7.34 -9.07 -6.96
CA ALA A 96 -6.43 -8.33 -7.83
C ALA A 96 -6.77 -6.84 -7.86
N GLY A 97 -8.04 -6.51 -7.68
CA GLY A 97 -8.55 -5.15 -7.88
C GLY A 97 -9.99 -4.95 -7.45
N MET A 98 -10.50 -3.76 -7.75
CA MET A 98 -11.91 -3.41 -7.61
C MET A 98 -12.44 -2.77 -8.89
N THR A 99 -13.67 -3.13 -9.26
CA THR A 99 -14.38 -2.49 -10.35
C THR A 99 -14.86 -1.10 -9.96
N ARG A 100 -15.34 -0.33 -10.95
CA ARG A 100 -16.01 0.96 -10.71
C ARG A 100 -17.29 0.81 -9.88
N ARG A 101 -17.91 -0.38 -9.88
CA ARG A 101 -19.13 -0.72 -9.10
C ARG A 101 -18.83 -1.26 -7.70
N ASP A 102 -17.60 -1.08 -7.20
CA ASP A 102 -17.14 -1.60 -5.90
C ASP A 102 -17.12 -3.14 -5.79
N GLU A 103 -17.11 -3.87 -6.91
CA GLU A 103 -16.99 -5.34 -6.92
C GLU A 103 -15.53 -5.77 -6.93
N ALA A 104 -15.17 -6.80 -6.16
CA ALA A 104 -13.81 -7.30 -6.10
C ALA A 104 -13.51 -8.21 -7.29
N ILE A 105 -12.35 -7.99 -7.93
CA ILE A 105 -11.80 -8.91 -8.93
C ILE A 105 -11.09 -10.03 -8.18
N LEU A 106 -11.83 -11.10 -7.87
CA LEU A 106 -11.38 -12.17 -6.98
C LEU A 106 -10.24 -13.00 -7.56
N THR A 107 -9.39 -13.50 -6.68
CA THR A 107 -8.20 -14.29 -7.01
C THR A 107 -8.03 -15.45 -6.05
N LEU A 108 -7.32 -16.50 -6.47
CA LEU A 108 -6.78 -17.55 -5.61
C LEU A 108 -5.27 -17.62 -5.80
N GLU A 109 -4.54 -17.32 -4.72
CA GLU A 109 -3.14 -16.94 -4.73
C GLU A 109 -2.27 -17.78 -3.77
N ASN A 110 -0.98 -17.49 -3.85
CA ASN A 110 0.09 -18.08 -3.04
C ASN A 110 0.80 -16.98 -2.24
N PRO A 111 1.25 -17.26 -1.01
CA PRO A 111 1.97 -16.27 -0.20
C PRO A 111 3.44 -16.06 -0.63
N SER A 112 3.87 -16.76 -1.69
CA SER A 112 5.26 -17.00 -2.03
C SER A 112 5.72 -16.29 -3.30
N ALA A 113 4.98 -15.30 -3.82
CA ALA A 113 5.29 -14.61 -5.08
C ALA A 113 6.79 -14.21 -5.19
N PHE A 114 7.33 -13.62 -4.13
CA PHE A 114 8.70 -13.13 -4.04
C PHE A 114 9.68 -14.05 -3.29
N GLU A 115 9.34 -15.33 -3.08
CA GLU A 115 10.30 -16.29 -2.54
C GLU A 115 11.29 -16.73 -3.64
N THR A 116 12.60 -16.61 -3.33
CA THR A 116 13.71 -16.94 -4.23
C THR A 116 14.20 -18.38 -4.11
N SER A 117 13.84 -19.08 -3.03
CA SER A 117 14.40 -20.40 -2.69
C SER A 117 13.74 -21.57 -3.42
N ARG A 118 12.68 -21.34 -4.21
CA ARG A 118 11.97 -22.40 -4.92
C ARG A 118 12.30 -22.36 -6.40
N ALA A 119 12.96 -23.41 -6.90
CA ALA A 119 13.17 -23.70 -8.33
C ALA A 119 11.88 -24.15 -9.05
N VAL A 120 10.74 -23.57 -8.65
CA VAL A 120 9.42 -23.91 -9.17
C VAL A 120 8.99 -22.90 -10.21
N ARG A 121 8.35 -23.40 -11.26
CA ARG A 121 7.73 -22.60 -12.31
C ARG A 121 6.42 -21.99 -11.82
N ARG A 122 6.06 -20.85 -12.37
CA ARG A 122 4.82 -20.14 -12.01
C ARG A 122 3.87 -20.04 -13.19
N LEU A 123 2.65 -20.54 -12.98
CA LEU A 123 1.55 -20.44 -13.93
C LEU A 123 0.49 -19.48 -13.37
N VAL A 124 0.11 -18.51 -14.18
CA VAL A 124 -1.03 -17.63 -13.90
C VAL A 124 -2.13 -17.92 -14.90
N ILE A 125 -3.33 -18.18 -14.39
CA ILE A 125 -4.53 -18.45 -15.19
C ILE A 125 -5.46 -17.23 -15.08
N VAL A 126 -5.89 -16.67 -16.21
CA VAL A 126 -6.80 -15.53 -16.27
C VAL A 126 -8.03 -15.89 -17.10
N GLY A 127 -9.22 -15.79 -16.50
CA GLY A 127 -10.51 -16.02 -17.15
C GLY A 127 -11.37 -14.77 -17.25
N GLY A 128 -12.34 -14.77 -18.16
CA GLY A 128 -13.37 -13.72 -18.27
C GLY A 128 -12.90 -12.40 -18.88
N LEU A 129 -11.75 -12.36 -19.56
CA LEU A 129 -11.29 -11.18 -20.31
C LEU A 129 -12.19 -10.86 -21.52
N ASP A 130 -12.89 -11.86 -22.04
CA ASP A 130 -13.92 -11.76 -23.08
C ASP A 130 -15.28 -11.31 -22.53
N GLY A 131 -15.44 -11.22 -21.20
CA GLY A 131 -16.71 -10.92 -20.53
C GLY A 131 -17.62 -12.14 -20.36
N ASN A 132 -17.18 -13.34 -20.77
CA ASN A 132 -17.96 -14.56 -20.59
C ASN A 132 -17.73 -15.14 -19.17
N PRO A 133 -18.78 -15.24 -18.33
CA PRO A 133 -18.64 -15.72 -16.96
C PRO A 133 -18.27 -17.21 -16.89
N ASP A 134 -18.61 -17.99 -17.92
CA ASP A 134 -18.36 -19.43 -17.96
C ASP A 134 -16.86 -19.77 -18.02
N GLY A 135 -16.02 -18.83 -18.49
CA GLY A 135 -14.57 -18.96 -18.44
C GLY A 135 -14.03 -19.11 -17.01
N ALA A 136 -14.74 -18.58 -16.01
CA ALA A 136 -14.39 -18.73 -14.60
C ALA A 136 -14.45 -20.19 -14.14
N GLN A 137 -15.47 -20.93 -14.60
CA GLN A 137 -15.63 -22.34 -14.23
C GLN A 137 -14.49 -23.19 -14.78
N ILE A 138 -14.12 -22.98 -16.05
CA ILE A 138 -13.01 -23.68 -16.69
C ILE A 138 -11.70 -23.44 -15.91
N ALA A 139 -11.42 -22.18 -15.57
CA ALA A 139 -10.22 -21.81 -14.82
C ALA A 139 -10.19 -22.44 -13.42
N LEU A 140 -11.32 -22.44 -12.71
CA LEU A 140 -11.42 -23.06 -11.38
C LEU A 140 -11.31 -24.59 -11.44
N ASP A 141 -11.90 -25.23 -12.44
CA ASP A 141 -11.83 -26.68 -12.62
C ASP A 141 -10.41 -27.14 -12.97
N ALA A 142 -9.66 -26.34 -13.73
CA ALA A 142 -8.23 -26.55 -13.98
C ALA A 142 -7.42 -26.55 -12.66
N VAL A 143 -7.64 -25.57 -11.79
CA VAL A 143 -6.97 -25.49 -10.48
C VAL A 143 -7.44 -26.60 -9.54
N ARG A 144 -8.73 -26.92 -9.53
CA ARG A 144 -9.29 -28.03 -8.74
C ARG A 144 -8.64 -29.36 -9.12
N TRP A 145 -8.55 -29.65 -10.42
CA TRP A 145 -7.85 -30.84 -10.90
C TRP A 145 -6.36 -30.81 -10.54
N PHE A 146 -5.68 -29.67 -10.68
CA PHE A 146 -4.28 -29.54 -10.30
C PHE A 146 -4.04 -29.90 -8.84
N LYS A 147 -4.87 -29.40 -7.92
CA LYS A 147 -4.74 -29.68 -6.49
C LYS A 147 -5.09 -31.13 -6.16
N ALA A 148 -6.18 -31.67 -6.71
CA ALA A 148 -6.71 -32.96 -6.32
C ALA A 148 -6.03 -34.16 -7.02
N ALA A 149 -5.74 -34.03 -8.32
CA ALA A 149 -5.48 -35.16 -9.20
C ALA A 149 -4.18 -35.05 -10.03
N ALA A 150 -3.55 -33.88 -10.12
CA ALA A 150 -2.28 -33.78 -10.85
C ALA A 150 -1.19 -34.64 -10.18
N PRO A 151 -0.28 -35.22 -10.98
CA PRO A 151 0.89 -35.92 -10.47
C PRO A 151 1.64 -35.11 -9.41
N LYS A 152 2.19 -35.80 -8.41
CA LYS A 152 2.98 -35.15 -7.35
C LYS A 152 4.16 -34.35 -7.93
N ALA A 153 4.80 -34.85 -8.99
CA ALA A 153 5.89 -34.15 -9.67
C ALA A 153 5.45 -32.78 -10.21
N ASP A 154 4.29 -32.71 -10.88
CA ASP A 154 3.76 -31.44 -11.40
C ASP A 154 3.45 -30.47 -10.26
N ARG A 155 2.79 -30.94 -9.20
CA ARG A 155 2.49 -30.12 -8.01
C ARG A 155 3.74 -29.63 -7.27
N GLN A 156 4.88 -30.31 -7.43
CA GLN A 156 6.16 -29.88 -6.85
C GLN A 156 6.94 -28.96 -7.77
N GLN A 157 6.72 -29.00 -9.08
CA GLN A 157 7.40 -28.18 -10.07
C GLN A 157 6.67 -26.88 -10.40
N TRP A 158 5.37 -26.78 -10.09
CA TRP A 158 4.53 -25.65 -10.43
C TRP A 158 3.87 -25.01 -9.22
N VAL A 159 3.83 -23.69 -9.22
CA VAL A 159 2.95 -22.86 -8.39
C VAL A 159 1.92 -22.22 -9.30
N VAL A 160 0.64 -22.39 -8.97
CA VAL A 160 -0.48 -21.92 -9.79
C VAL A 160 -1.21 -20.81 -9.04
N SER A 161 -1.46 -19.68 -9.71
CA SER A 161 -2.36 -18.62 -9.25
C SER A 161 -3.46 -18.41 -10.29
N VAL A 162 -4.68 -18.07 -9.86
CA VAL A 162 -5.81 -17.88 -10.77
C VAL A 162 -6.60 -16.61 -10.46
N LEU A 163 -6.97 -15.90 -11.51
CA LEU A 163 -7.98 -14.84 -11.54
C LEU A 163 -9.11 -15.36 -12.44
N PRO A 164 -10.16 -15.98 -11.89
CA PRO A 164 -11.15 -16.69 -12.70
C PRO A 164 -12.10 -15.76 -13.47
N SER A 165 -12.36 -14.55 -12.97
CA SER A 165 -13.23 -13.58 -13.64
C SER A 165 -12.63 -12.18 -13.60
N ALA A 166 -12.19 -11.69 -14.76
CA ALA A 166 -11.64 -10.35 -14.94
C ALA A 166 -12.70 -9.23 -14.98
N ASP A 167 -13.95 -9.57 -15.33
CA ASP A 167 -15.08 -8.65 -15.41
C ASP A 167 -16.23 -9.13 -14.50
N PRO A 168 -16.03 -9.10 -13.16
CA PRO A 168 -17.10 -9.44 -12.24
C PRO A 168 -18.28 -8.47 -12.45
N GLY A 169 -19.50 -9.00 -12.45
CA GLY A 169 -20.71 -8.20 -12.66
C GLY A 169 -20.97 -7.78 -14.11
N GLN A 170 -20.13 -8.20 -15.08
CA GLN A 170 -20.26 -7.90 -16.52
C GLN A 170 -20.51 -6.41 -16.79
N GLY A 171 -19.79 -5.58 -16.04
CA GLY A 171 -20.09 -4.16 -15.90
C GLY A 171 -19.26 -3.24 -16.77
N ARG A 172 -18.29 -3.80 -17.51
CA ARG A 172 -17.30 -3.01 -18.26
C ARG A 172 -17.93 -2.15 -19.35
N ALA A 173 -17.44 -0.91 -19.48
CA ALA A 173 -17.85 0.00 -20.53
C ALA A 173 -17.20 -0.29 -21.90
N ARG A 174 -16.03 -0.93 -21.92
CA ARG A 174 -15.22 -1.19 -23.12
C ARG A 174 -14.46 -2.51 -23.03
N ALA A 175 -13.84 -2.96 -24.12
CA ALA A 175 -12.91 -4.09 -24.08
C ALA A 175 -11.66 -3.74 -23.26
N PHE A 176 -11.06 -4.75 -22.61
CA PHE A 176 -9.79 -4.56 -21.89
C PHE A 176 -8.65 -4.24 -22.87
N ALA A 177 -7.71 -3.41 -22.43
CA ALA A 177 -6.55 -3.01 -23.21
C ALA A 177 -5.26 -3.19 -22.40
N PHE A 178 -4.29 -3.88 -22.98
CA PHE A 178 -3.00 -4.16 -22.36
C PHE A 178 -1.83 -3.81 -23.31
N PRO A 179 -0.70 -3.28 -22.79
CA PRO A 179 -0.59 -2.72 -21.44
C PRO A 179 -1.52 -1.49 -21.30
N PRO A 180 -2.03 -1.19 -20.10
CA PRO A 180 -2.91 -0.04 -19.89
C PRO A 180 -2.16 1.26 -20.26
N SER A 181 -2.70 2.02 -21.21
CA SER A 181 -2.03 3.20 -21.81
C SER A 181 -2.35 4.52 -21.12
N LYS A 182 -3.53 4.62 -20.47
CA LYS A 182 -4.03 5.78 -19.74
C LYS A 182 -4.89 5.31 -18.56
N GLY A 183 -5.05 6.18 -17.57
CA GLY A 183 -5.80 5.87 -16.35
C GLY A 183 -4.99 5.03 -15.37
N PHE A 184 -5.00 5.43 -14.10
CA PHE A 184 -4.57 4.59 -12.99
C PHE A 184 -5.82 3.89 -12.45
N PHE A 185 -5.93 3.81 -11.13
CA PHE A 185 -7.11 3.33 -10.43
C PHE A 185 -8.29 4.31 -10.51
N ASP A 186 -8.04 5.51 -11.04
CA ASP A 186 -9.00 6.61 -11.24
C ASP A 186 -9.73 6.58 -12.59
N ASP A 187 -9.47 5.60 -13.46
CA ASP A 187 -10.19 5.50 -14.74
C ASP A 187 -11.70 5.40 -14.51
N ALA A 188 -12.44 6.46 -14.85
CA ALA A 188 -13.84 6.64 -14.49
C ALA A 188 -14.76 5.53 -15.00
N GLU A 189 -14.33 4.78 -16.02
CA GLU A 189 -15.14 3.76 -16.68
C GLU A 189 -14.59 2.35 -16.48
N GLN A 190 -13.27 2.17 -16.49
CA GLN A 190 -12.65 0.85 -16.47
C GLN A 190 -11.24 0.83 -15.81
N PRO A 191 -11.14 0.81 -14.47
CA PRO A 191 -9.85 0.69 -13.77
C PRO A 191 -9.27 -0.74 -13.76
N GLU A 192 -10.07 -1.76 -14.14
CA GLU A 192 -9.77 -3.19 -14.00
C GLU A 192 -8.51 -3.60 -14.78
N SER A 193 -8.29 -3.06 -15.98
CA SER A 193 -7.10 -3.33 -16.79
C SER A 193 -5.81 -3.05 -16.02
N ARG A 194 -5.77 -1.97 -15.23
CA ARG A 194 -4.60 -1.61 -14.42
C ARG A 194 -4.40 -2.58 -13.26
N TYR A 195 -5.48 -3.00 -12.60
CA TYR A 195 -5.44 -3.98 -11.53
C TYR A 195 -4.97 -5.35 -12.03
N ILE A 196 -5.55 -5.86 -13.12
CA ILE A 196 -5.21 -7.14 -13.73
C ILE A 196 -3.75 -7.13 -14.18
N TRP A 197 -3.32 -6.08 -14.91
CA TRP A 197 -1.95 -5.95 -15.38
C TRP A 197 -0.92 -6.03 -14.25
N ARG A 198 -1.16 -5.28 -13.16
CA ARG A 198 -0.28 -5.28 -11.99
C ARG A 198 -0.31 -6.62 -11.27
N TRP A 199 -1.48 -7.18 -11.04
CA TRP A 199 -1.62 -8.45 -10.35
C TRP A 199 -0.89 -9.57 -11.08
N VAL A 200 -1.13 -9.74 -12.38
CA VAL A 200 -0.47 -10.78 -13.20
C VAL A 200 1.05 -10.60 -13.16
N THR A 201 1.54 -9.38 -13.35
CA THR A 201 2.99 -9.05 -13.30
C THR A 201 3.62 -9.50 -11.97
N TYR A 202 2.96 -9.20 -10.84
CA TYR A 202 3.50 -9.47 -9.51
C TYR A 202 3.13 -10.83 -8.92
N GLN A 203 2.38 -11.67 -9.63
CA GLN A 203 2.41 -13.12 -9.41
C GLN A 203 3.74 -13.75 -9.88
N VAL A 204 4.56 -12.97 -10.61
CA VAL A 204 5.88 -13.34 -11.12
C VAL A 204 5.85 -14.60 -12.01
N PRO A 205 4.99 -14.64 -13.05
CA PRO A 205 4.76 -15.83 -13.87
C PRO A 205 5.95 -16.20 -14.74
N ASP A 206 6.10 -17.51 -14.98
CA ASP A 206 6.87 -18.05 -16.10
C ASP A 206 5.98 -18.31 -17.31
N LEU A 207 4.70 -18.63 -17.07
CA LEU A 207 3.66 -18.81 -18.08
C LEU A 207 2.36 -18.12 -17.65
N VAL A 208 1.71 -17.45 -18.59
CA VAL A 208 0.34 -16.93 -18.44
C VAL A 208 -0.58 -17.62 -19.43
N ILE A 209 -1.76 -18.04 -18.99
CA ILE A 209 -2.80 -18.55 -19.88
C ILE A 209 -4.07 -17.71 -19.74
N GLU A 210 -4.62 -17.31 -20.89
CA GLU A 210 -5.95 -16.72 -21.00
C GLU A 210 -6.93 -17.84 -21.32
N VAL A 211 -8.01 -17.94 -20.56
CA VAL A 211 -9.05 -18.96 -20.74
C VAL A 211 -10.30 -18.32 -21.32
N GLN A 212 -10.74 -18.84 -22.46
CA GLN A 212 -11.98 -18.47 -23.12
C GLN A 212 -12.85 -19.69 -23.38
N VAL A 213 -14.16 -19.47 -23.46
CA VAL A 213 -15.09 -20.54 -23.82
C VAL A 213 -15.03 -20.77 -25.32
N GLY A 214 -14.93 -22.04 -25.73
CA GLY A 214 -14.95 -22.44 -27.13
C GLY A 214 -15.59 -23.82 -27.33
N PRO A 215 -15.77 -24.23 -28.60
CA PRO A 215 -16.44 -25.49 -28.93
C PRO A 215 -15.60 -26.73 -28.63
N SER A 216 -14.28 -26.57 -28.43
CA SER A 216 -13.35 -27.64 -28.09
C SER A 216 -12.08 -27.07 -27.45
N LEU A 217 -11.32 -27.93 -26.77
CA LEU A 217 -10.00 -27.59 -26.25
C LEU A 217 -9.00 -27.31 -27.40
N GLN A 218 -8.54 -26.07 -27.49
CA GLN A 218 -7.51 -25.62 -28.45
C GLN A 218 -6.56 -24.63 -27.78
N ILE A 219 -5.28 -24.70 -28.13
CA ILE A 219 -4.24 -23.78 -27.65
C ILE A 219 -3.79 -22.92 -28.82
N HIS A 220 -3.90 -21.61 -28.66
CA HIS A 220 -3.61 -20.60 -29.67
C HIS A 220 -2.48 -19.68 -29.19
N PRO A 221 -1.73 -19.06 -30.13
CA PRO A 221 -0.94 -17.89 -29.78
C PRO A 221 -1.87 -16.77 -29.25
N PRO A 222 -1.40 -15.93 -28.32
CA PRO A 222 -2.18 -14.78 -27.86
C PRO A 222 -2.52 -13.83 -29.02
N PRO A 223 -3.78 -13.40 -29.18
CA PRO A 223 -4.15 -12.47 -30.24
C PRO A 223 -3.55 -11.09 -29.99
N ALA A 224 -3.31 -10.32 -31.06
CA ALA A 224 -2.80 -8.96 -30.94
C ALA A 224 -3.72 -8.09 -30.05
N GLY A 225 -3.11 -7.29 -29.15
CA GLY A 225 -3.85 -6.45 -28.20
C GLY A 225 -4.39 -7.17 -26.96
N SER A 226 -4.18 -8.50 -26.84
CA SER A 226 -4.50 -9.25 -25.61
C SER A 226 -3.49 -9.00 -24.48
N LEU A 227 -3.84 -9.46 -23.28
CA LEU A 227 -2.94 -9.48 -22.12
C LEU A 227 -1.66 -10.25 -22.44
N GLY A 228 -1.79 -11.44 -23.03
CA GLY A 228 -0.70 -12.34 -23.33
C GLY A 228 0.21 -11.82 -24.43
N ALA A 229 -0.33 -11.15 -25.45
CA ALA A 229 0.48 -10.47 -26.45
C ALA A 229 1.27 -9.33 -25.81
N ALA A 230 0.63 -8.50 -24.97
CA ALA A 230 1.30 -7.42 -24.27
C ALA A 230 2.40 -7.90 -23.30
N LEU A 231 2.20 -9.03 -22.61
CA LEU A 231 3.22 -9.60 -21.72
C LEU A 231 4.39 -10.23 -22.47
N ALA A 232 4.17 -10.71 -23.70
CA ALA A 232 5.23 -11.28 -24.53
C ALA A 232 6.19 -10.22 -25.09
N GLU A 233 5.78 -8.95 -25.14
CA GLU A 233 6.62 -7.85 -25.58
C GLU A 233 7.75 -7.56 -24.56
N PRO A 234 9.04 -7.56 -24.98
CA PRO A 234 10.15 -7.23 -24.08
C PRO A 234 10.05 -5.82 -23.48
N SER A 235 9.52 -4.87 -24.25
CA SER A 235 9.33 -3.47 -23.88
C SER A 235 7.88 -3.15 -23.51
N ASN A 236 7.25 -4.01 -22.71
CA ASN A 236 5.85 -3.87 -22.27
C ASN A 236 5.60 -2.76 -21.21
N GLY A 237 6.58 -1.89 -20.96
CA GLY A 237 6.48 -0.78 -20.00
C GLY A 237 6.65 -1.17 -18.52
N THR A 238 6.81 -2.46 -18.18
CA THR A 238 7.11 -2.88 -16.79
C THR A 238 8.58 -2.75 -16.41
N GLY A 239 9.49 -2.78 -17.40
CA GLY A 239 10.94 -2.88 -17.17
C GLY A 239 11.37 -4.21 -16.55
N LEU A 240 10.53 -5.25 -16.62
CA LEU A 240 10.83 -6.59 -16.11
C LEU A 240 11.12 -7.61 -17.23
N GLY A 241 10.79 -7.28 -18.48
CA GLY A 241 10.95 -8.17 -19.63
C GLY A 241 9.70 -9.01 -19.90
N SER A 242 9.82 -9.93 -20.85
CA SER A 242 8.71 -10.69 -21.39
C SER A 242 8.37 -11.96 -20.59
N VAL A 243 7.12 -12.41 -20.76
CA VAL A 243 6.59 -13.67 -20.25
C VAL A 243 5.90 -14.42 -21.38
N GLN A 244 6.13 -15.72 -21.47
CA GLN A 244 5.41 -16.56 -22.43
C GLN A 244 3.94 -16.63 -22.05
N SER A 245 3.06 -16.47 -23.04
CA SER A 245 1.61 -16.49 -22.84
C SER A 245 0.91 -17.31 -23.90
N MET A 246 -0.28 -17.81 -23.59
CA MET A 246 -1.11 -18.60 -24.52
C MET A 246 -2.58 -18.25 -24.33
N LEU A 247 -3.36 -18.31 -25.42
CA LEU A 247 -4.81 -18.32 -25.35
C LEU A 247 -5.28 -19.77 -25.42
N VAL A 248 -6.16 -20.17 -24.50
CA VAL A 248 -6.76 -21.50 -24.50
C VAL A 248 -8.28 -21.36 -24.59
N THR A 249 -8.86 -21.90 -25.66
CA THR A 249 -10.31 -22.04 -25.78
C THR A 249 -10.71 -23.43 -25.34
N ALA A 250 -11.75 -23.57 -24.53
CA ALA A 250 -12.19 -24.88 -24.06
C ALA A 250 -13.69 -24.90 -23.74
N THR A 251 -14.30 -26.08 -23.66
CA THR A 251 -15.67 -26.23 -23.14
C THR A 251 -15.65 -26.16 -21.61
N GLN A 252 -16.82 -25.96 -20.97
CA GLN A 252 -16.91 -25.96 -19.50
C GLN A 252 -16.43 -27.27 -18.85
N ALA A 253 -16.50 -28.40 -19.57
CA ALA A 253 -16.06 -29.70 -19.07
C ALA A 253 -14.53 -29.92 -19.17
N ASP A 254 -13.81 -29.04 -19.86
CA ASP A 254 -12.42 -29.28 -20.26
C ASP A 254 -11.37 -28.81 -19.25
N GLY A 255 -11.73 -28.22 -18.09
CA GLY A 255 -10.76 -27.63 -17.16
C GLY A 255 -9.58 -28.56 -16.81
N ALA A 256 -9.85 -29.84 -16.55
CA ALA A 256 -8.82 -30.84 -16.29
C ALA A 256 -7.97 -31.18 -17.53
N ALA A 257 -8.58 -31.27 -18.70
CA ALA A 257 -7.88 -31.55 -19.96
C ALA A 257 -6.99 -30.37 -20.38
N LEU A 258 -7.48 -29.14 -20.19
CA LEU A 258 -6.75 -27.90 -20.38
C LEU A 258 -5.48 -27.88 -19.54
N MET A 259 -5.59 -28.14 -18.24
CA MET A 259 -4.43 -28.10 -17.35
C MET A 259 -3.37 -29.13 -17.76
N ARG A 260 -3.78 -30.36 -18.14
CA ARG A 260 -2.87 -31.37 -18.67
C ARG A 260 -2.16 -30.92 -19.94
N ALA A 261 -2.89 -30.35 -20.89
CA ALA A 261 -2.33 -29.90 -22.17
C ALA A 261 -1.32 -28.76 -21.96
N VAL A 262 -1.62 -27.80 -21.08
CA VAL A 262 -0.73 -26.69 -20.72
C VAL A 262 0.57 -27.21 -20.08
N LEU A 263 0.46 -28.07 -19.06
CA LEU A 263 1.64 -28.62 -18.37
C LEU A 263 2.52 -29.44 -19.31
N ALA A 264 1.91 -30.26 -20.18
CA ALA A 264 2.64 -31.06 -21.17
C ALA A 264 3.41 -30.21 -22.19
N ARG A 265 2.86 -29.05 -22.58
CA ARG A 265 3.50 -28.12 -23.52
C ARG A 265 4.58 -27.25 -22.88
N ALA A 266 4.56 -27.13 -21.56
CA ALA A 266 5.49 -26.32 -20.78
C ALA A 266 6.58 -27.14 -20.07
N VAL A 267 6.78 -28.41 -20.43
CA VAL A 267 7.76 -29.31 -19.78
C VAL A 267 9.19 -28.74 -19.82
N SER A 268 9.58 -28.10 -20.93
CA SER A 268 10.89 -27.46 -21.11
C SER A 268 10.89 -25.95 -20.87
N LEU A 269 9.83 -25.40 -20.25
CA LEU A 269 9.73 -23.96 -20.00
C LEU A 269 10.80 -23.52 -18.99
N GLU A 270 11.65 -22.58 -19.40
CA GLU A 270 12.59 -21.91 -18.50
C GLU A 270 11.92 -20.76 -17.73
N HIS A 271 12.63 -20.23 -16.74
CA HIS A 271 12.14 -19.02 -16.07
C HIS A 271 11.99 -17.85 -17.04
N SER A 272 10.94 -17.06 -16.89
CA SER A 272 10.72 -15.88 -17.74
C SER A 272 11.77 -14.79 -17.48
N ALA A 273 11.90 -13.83 -18.42
CA ALA A 273 12.74 -12.65 -18.20
C ALA A 273 12.24 -11.86 -16.98
N LEU A 274 10.92 -11.72 -16.85
CA LEU A 274 10.26 -11.13 -15.68
C LEU A 274 10.64 -11.84 -14.38
N ARG A 275 10.58 -13.18 -14.36
CA ARG A 275 10.93 -13.97 -13.18
C ARG A 275 12.38 -13.75 -12.77
N ARG A 276 13.32 -13.71 -13.73
CA ARG A 276 14.73 -13.42 -13.46
C ARG A 276 14.93 -12.00 -12.91
N ALA A 277 14.31 -11.00 -13.53
CA ALA A 277 14.42 -9.60 -13.10
C ALA A 277 13.91 -9.40 -11.66
N ILE A 278 12.73 -9.94 -11.33
CA ILE A 278 12.21 -9.88 -9.94
C ILE A 278 13.12 -10.64 -8.99
N THR A 279 13.59 -11.84 -9.36
CA THR A 279 14.49 -12.65 -8.51
C THR A 279 15.78 -11.89 -8.17
N GLN A 280 16.36 -11.19 -9.15
CA GLN A 280 17.52 -10.33 -8.95
C GLN A 280 17.20 -9.17 -7.98
N ARG A 281 16.08 -8.47 -8.18
CA ARG A 281 15.67 -7.36 -7.31
C ARG A 281 15.51 -7.79 -5.86
N VAL A 282 14.85 -8.92 -5.61
CA VAL A 282 14.54 -9.38 -4.23
C VAL A 282 15.71 -10.08 -3.53
N ALA A 283 16.80 -10.37 -4.26
CA ALA A 283 18.04 -10.92 -3.72
C ALA A 283 19.00 -9.85 -3.18
N ARG A 284 18.75 -8.56 -3.44
CA ARG A 284 19.62 -7.46 -2.99
C ARG A 284 19.70 -7.39 -1.46
N ALA A 285 20.91 -7.17 -0.97
CA ALA A 285 21.15 -6.93 0.44
C ALA A 285 20.55 -5.58 0.88
N PRO A 286 20.07 -5.45 2.12
CA PRO A 286 19.49 -4.20 2.62
C PRO A 286 20.42 -2.98 2.48
N LEU A 287 21.70 -3.10 2.81
CA LEU A 287 22.64 -1.97 2.65
C LEU A 287 22.90 -1.60 1.19
N ALA A 288 22.91 -2.57 0.27
CA ALA A 288 23.06 -2.27 -1.15
C ALA A 288 21.89 -1.42 -1.67
N LEU A 289 20.66 -1.74 -1.25
CA LEU A 289 19.51 -0.90 -1.57
C LEU A 289 19.61 0.48 -0.89
N ALA A 290 20.04 0.50 0.38
CA ALA A 290 20.18 1.73 1.14
C ALA A 290 21.14 2.72 0.46
N HIS A 291 22.28 2.26 -0.07
CA HIS A 291 23.21 3.11 -0.82
C HIS A 291 22.57 3.69 -2.09
N VAL A 292 21.94 2.86 -2.92
CA VAL A 292 21.24 3.32 -4.15
C VAL A 292 20.22 4.41 -3.84
N LEU A 293 19.40 4.21 -2.80
CA LEU A 293 18.37 5.18 -2.40
C LEU A 293 18.99 6.44 -1.78
N ALA A 294 20.02 6.31 -0.95
CA ALA A 294 20.69 7.44 -0.31
C ALA A 294 21.49 8.31 -1.29
N GLU A 295 22.02 7.71 -2.36
CA GLU A 295 22.68 8.43 -3.46
C GLU A 295 21.68 9.17 -4.33
N ARG A 296 20.54 8.54 -4.65
CA ARG A 296 19.51 9.13 -5.51
C ARG A 296 18.67 10.21 -4.80
N TYR A 297 18.24 9.96 -3.57
CA TYR A 297 17.24 10.78 -2.88
C TYR A 297 17.84 11.65 -1.75
N PRO A 298 17.26 12.81 -1.44
CA PRO A 298 16.20 13.47 -2.21
C PRO A 298 16.77 14.06 -3.51
N VAL A 299 15.95 14.07 -4.55
CA VAL A 299 16.26 14.75 -5.82
C VAL A 299 15.96 16.24 -5.69
N ASP A 300 14.85 16.60 -5.04
CA ASP A 300 14.42 17.99 -4.86
C ASP A 300 14.54 18.41 -3.38
N PRO A 301 15.70 18.94 -2.95
CA PRO A 301 15.93 19.31 -1.55
C PRO A 301 15.02 20.47 -1.10
N GLY A 302 14.47 20.36 0.10
CA GLY A 302 13.57 21.36 0.67
C GLY A 302 13.23 21.08 2.14
N MET A 303 12.88 22.13 2.90
CA MET A 303 12.55 21.99 4.32
C MET A 303 11.13 21.47 4.53
N THR A 304 10.95 20.19 4.26
CA THR A 304 9.75 19.44 4.63
C THR A 304 10.18 18.07 5.15
N TYR A 305 9.22 17.32 5.70
CA TYR A 305 9.47 15.97 6.20
C TYR A 305 10.07 15.05 5.13
N ILE A 306 9.78 15.28 3.83
CA ILE A 306 10.14 14.38 2.74
C ILE A 306 11.67 14.35 2.50
N PRO A 307 12.32 15.46 2.08
CA PRO A 307 13.78 15.50 1.99
C PRO A 307 14.44 15.24 3.34
N SER A 308 13.86 15.71 4.44
CA SER A 308 14.47 15.58 5.76
C SER A 308 14.49 14.15 6.27
N LEU A 309 13.48 13.34 5.95
CA LEU A 309 13.49 11.91 6.24
C LEU A 309 14.57 11.20 5.41
N SER A 310 14.74 11.59 4.14
CA SER A 310 15.83 11.08 3.31
C SER A 310 17.20 11.45 3.88
N TRP A 311 17.45 12.73 4.18
CA TRP A 311 18.70 13.20 4.80
C TRP A 311 18.99 12.50 6.12
N LEU A 312 17.98 12.34 6.96
CA LEU A 312 18.11 11.66 8.23
C LEU A 312 18.60 10.22 8.05
N TYR A 313 17.97 9.46 7.16
CA TYR A 313 18.38 8.07 6.94
C TYR A 313 19.70 7.97 6.17
N THR A 314 19.97 8.87 5.21
CA THR A 314 21.28 8.98 4.55
C THR A 314 22.38 9.26 5.57
N TRP A 315 22.15 10.15 6.53
CA TRP A 315 23.10 10.44 7.60
C TRP A 315 23.36 9.23 8.50
N LYS A 316 22.29 8.48 8.84
CA LYS A 316 22.41 7.24 9.61
C LYS A 316 23.18 6.17 8.84
N LEU A 317 22.91 5.99 7.55
CA LEU A 317 23.66 5.10 6.68
C LEU A 317 25.14 5.51 6.65
N ALA A 318 25.41 6.78 6.38
CA ALA A 318 26.76 7.33 6.30
C ALA A 318 27.54 7.16 7.61
N THR A 319 26.87 7.25 8.75
CA THR A 319 27.47 6.98 10.06
C THR A 319 27.76 5.50 10.25
N LEU A 320 26.81 4.63 9.88
CA LEU A 320 26.94 3.18 9.97
C LEU A 320 28.08 2.64 9.09
N THR A 321 28.23 3.16 7.87
CA THR A 321 29.20 2.69 6.88
C THR A 321 30.47 3.53 6.81
N ARG A 322 30.54 4.63 7.58
CA ARG A 322 31.62 5.63 7.54
C ARG A 322 31.83 6.22 6.14
N ASP A 323 30.73 6.44 5.43
CA ASP A 323 30.73 7.00 4.08
C ASP A 323 30.74 8.53 4.11
N GLU A 324 31.93 9.11 3.92
CA GLU A 324 32.11 10.57 3.92
C GLU A 324 31.42 11.27 2.74
N SER A 325 31.19 10.57 1.62
CA SER A 325 30.49 11.16 0.47
C SER A 325 29.02 11.42 0.77
N LEU A 326 28.37 10.48 1.48
CA LEU A 326 26.98 10.63 1.92
C LEU A 326 26.85 11.68 3.03
N ARG A 327 27.83 11.78 3.95
CA ARG A 327 27.88 12.88 4.94
C ARG A 327 27.98 14.24 4.24
N ALA A 328 28.90 14.37 3.28
CA ALA A 328 29.07 15.58 2.50
C ALA A 328 27.81 15.95 1.72
N LYS A 329 27.12 14.97 1.11
CA LYS A 329 25.83 15.16 0.44
C LYS A 329 24.82 15.80 1.39
N VAL A 330 24.57 15.20 2.55
CA VAL A 330 23.60 15.72 3.53
C VAL A 330 23.98 17.14 3.96
N LEU A 331 25.22 17.37 4.40
CA LEU A 331 25.67 18.68 4.87
C LEU A 331 25.57 19.77 3.80
N SER A 332 25.91 19.45 2.55
CA SER A 332 25.79 20.39 1.43
C SER A 332 24.34 20.80 1.18
N GLN A 333 23.41 19.85 1.24
CA GLN A 333 21.99 20.09 0.97
C GLN A 333 21.30 20.84 2.12
N VAL A 334 21.68 20.58 3.38
CA VAL A 334 21.10 21.30 4.54
C VAL A 334 21.81 22.62 4.88
N ARG A 335 22.94 22.93 4.22
CA ARG A 335 23.76 24.13 4.46
C ARG A 335 22.96 25.43 4.50
N PRO A 336 21.99 25.70 3.60
CA PRO A 336 21.28 26.98 3.60
C PRO A 336 20.58 27.30 4.92
N TRP A 337 20.13 26.29 5.68
CA TRP A 337 19.50 26.49 6.99
C TRP A 337 20.54 26.57 8.11
N LEU A 338 21.59 25.74 8.06
CA LEU A 338 22.67 25.79 9.04
C LEU A 338 23.41 27.14 9.03
N ALA A 339 23.57 27.74 7.84
CA ALA A 339 24.21 29.04 7.65
C ALA A 339 23.29 30.22 7.99
N GLY A 340 21.98 30.00 8.10
CA GLY A 340 20.98 31.06 8.28
C GLY A 340 20.56 31.77 6.98
N ASP A 341 20.99 31.27 5.82
CA ASP A 341 20.64 31.82 4.50
C ASP A 341 19.15 31.64 4.16
N LYS A 342 18.51 30.61 4.73
CA LYS A 342 17.08 30.34 4.58
C LYS A 342 16.41 30.18 5.94
N PRO A 343 15.21 30.77 6.14
CA PRO A 343 14.44 30.50 7.35
C PRO A 343 13.97 29.04 7.38
N LEU A 344 13.80 28.51 8.58
CA LEU A 344 13.29 27.15 8.79
C LEU A 344 11.82 27.02 8.36
N PHE A 345 11.04 28.08 8.57
CA PHE A 345 9.62 28.15 8.22
C PHE A 345 9.32 29.42 7.42
N GLY A 346 8.38 29.33 6.47
CA GLY A 346 7.79 30.51 5.85
C GLY A 346 6.68 31.12 6.73
N ASP A 347 6.03 32.16 6.22
CA ASP A 347 4.96 32.89 6.94
C ASP A 347 3.81 31.99 7.40
N ARG A 348 3.47 30.98 6.58
CA ARG A 348 2.49 29.96 6.91
C ARG A 348 3.18 28.69 7.42
N ILE A 349 3.17 28.50 8.73
CA ILE A 349 3.73 27.31 9.38
C ILE A 349 2.79 26.11 9.19
N GLN A 350 3.33 25.00 8.71
CA GLN A 350 2.66 23.70 8.56
C GLN A 350 3.51 22.59 9.17
N LEU A 351 2.88 21.56 9.73
CA LEU A 351 3.60 20.43 10.33
C LEU A 351 4.56 19.73 9.36
N ASN A 352 4.29 19.76 8.05
CA ASN A 352 5.21 19.24 7.04
C ASN A 352 6.60 19.89 7.13
N ALA A 353 6.66 21.21 7.28
CA ALA A 353 7.91 21.96 7.41
C ALA A 353 8.52 21.81 8.81
N VAL A 354 7.68 21.81 9.85
CA VAL A 354 8.10 21.58 11.25
C VAL A 354 8.82 20.23 11.38
N ALA A 355 8.21 19.16 10.87
CA ALA A 355 8.80 17.82 10.83
C ALA A 355 10.15 17.80 10.11
N GLY A 356 10.39 18.69 9.14
CA GLY A 356 11.67 18.82 8.45
C GLY A 356 12.85 19.06 9.39
N ALA A 357 12.63 19.72 10.52
CA ALA A 357 13.69 19.96 11.51
C ALA A 357 14.25 18.68 12.16
N MET A 358 13.68 17.50 11.90
CA MET A 358 14.16 16.21 12.42
C MET A 358 15.63 15.93 12.05
N VAL A 359 16.09 16.40 10.89
CA VAL A 359 17.48 16.21 10.44
C VAL A 359 18.44 16.96 11.37
N PHE A 360 18.06 18.15 11.85
CA PHE A 360 18.89 18.94 12.75
C PHE A 360 18.94 18.34 14.15
N ALA A 361 17.86 17.70 14.60
CA ALA A 361 17.86 16.98 15.87
C ALA A 361 18.87 15.83 15.85
N GLU A 362 19.01 15.14 14.71
CA GLU A 362 20.03 14.11 14.53
C GLU A 362 21.44 14.70 14.43
N LEU A 363 21.64 15.75 13.63
CA LEU A 363 22.94 16.41 13.44
C LEU A 363 23.48 16.99 14.75
N ALA A 364 22.62 17.63 15.55
CA ALA A 364 22.99 18.17 16.86
C ALA A 364 23.55 17.10 17.82
N LYS A 365 23.13 15.84 17.65
CA LYS A 365 23.57 14.72 18.48
C LYS A 365 24.83 14.03 17.94
N THR A 366 24.97 13.96 16.62
CA THR A 366 25.87 12.98 15.98
C THR A 366 27.02 13.61 15.19
N THR A 367 26.94 14.90 14.83
CA THR A 367 28.07 15.57 14.19
C THR A 367 29.23 15.76 15.16
N GLU A 368 30.45 15.82 14.66
CA GLU A 368 31.66 16.14 15.42
C GLU A 368 32.00 17.64 15.34
N THR A 369 31.43 18.37 14.38
CA THR A 369 31.73 19.78 14.14
C THR A 369 30.89 20.69 15.03
N ASP A 370 31.51 21.39 15.97
CA ASP A 370 30.79 22.20 16.98
C ASP A 370 29.94 23.33 16.40
N SER A 371 30.39 24.00 15.33
CA SER A 371 29.58 25.05 14.68
C SER A 371 28.29 24.49 14.08
N ILE A 372 28.36 23.33 13.43
CA ILE A 372 27.21 22.60 12.90
C ILE A 372 26.32 22.14 14.05
N ARG A 373 26.91 21.57 15.11
CA ARG A 373 26.20 21.10 16.29
C ARG A 373 25.35 22.21 16.91
N GLN A 374 25.94 23.38 17.13
CA GLN A 374 25.26 24.53 17.73
C GLN A 374 24.15 25.09 16.82
N ALA A 375 24.39 25.21 15.51
CA ALA A 375 23.38 25.64 14.55
C ALA A 375 22.20 24.66 14.49
N ALA A 376 22.50 23.37 14.40
CA ALA A 376 21.49 22.31 14.39
C ALA A 376 20.68 22.28 15.70
N ALA A 377 21.32 22.50 16.86
CA ALA A 377 20.63 22.58 18.14
C ALA A 377 19.61 23.74 18.19
N ARG A 378 19.96 24.92 17.67
CA ARG A 378 19.02 26.06 17.57
C ARG A 378 17.83 25.75 16.67
N LEU A 379 18.07 25.21 15.47
CA LEU A 379 17.00 24.82 14.54
C LEU A 379 16.11 23.71 15.12
N THR A 380 16.70 22.80 15.91
CA THR A 380 15.95 21.77 16.64
C THR A 380 15.02 22.40 17.67
N ALA A 381 15.51 23.35 18.46
CA ALA A 381 14.71 24.05 19.47
C ALA A 381 13.52 24.79 18.83
N ASP A 382 13.73 25.46 17.70
CA ASP A 382 12.66 26.10 16.93
C ASP A 382 11.61 25.09 16.45
N GLY A 383 12.05 23.94 15.92
CA GLY A 383 11.17 22.85 15.52
C GLY A 383 10.35 22.28 16.67
N VAL A 384 10.99 22.03 17.83
CA VAL A 384 10.32 21.57 19.05
C VAL A 384 9.25 22.56 19.49
N ALA A 385 9.56 23.86 19.54
CA ALA A 385 8.63 24.89 19.94
C ALA A 385 7.37 24.93 19.05
N ARG A 386 7.51 24.74 17.73
CA ARG A 386 6.36 24.68 16.81
C ARG A 386 5.59 23.36 16.89
N SER A 387 6.26 22.24 17.12
CA SER A 387 5.63 20.94 17.33
C SER A 387 4.77 20.89 18.60
N MET A 388 5.26 21.50 19.68
CA MET A 388 4.57 21.54 20.98
C MET A 388 3.43 22.56 21.05
N ALA A 389 3.32 23.45 20.06
CA ALA A 389 2.23 24.41 20.00
C ALA A 389 0.90 23.68 19.77
N GLU A 390 -0.07 23.90 20.66
CA GLU A 390 -1.35 23.21 20.67
C GLU A 390 -2.51 24.22 20.64
N LYS A 391 -3.55 23.92 19.85
CA LYS A 391 -4.80 24.70 19.82
C LYS A 391 -5.81 24.23 20.88
N ALA A 392 -5.66 22.99 21.33
CA ALA A 392 -6.35 22.39 22.46
C ALA A 392 -5.44 21.27 23.00
N PRO A 393 -5.59 20.83 24.27
CA PRO A 393 -4.76 19.77 24.83
C PRO A 393 -4.71 18.52 23.94
N GLY A 394 -3.51 18.15 23.48
CA GLY A 394 -3.29 17.01 22.59
C GLY A 394 -3.68 17.25 21.13
N VAL A 395 -3.95 18.49 20.72
CA VAL A 395 -4.29 18.86 19.35
C VAL A 395 -3.29 19.90 18.83
N ALA A 396 -2.40 19.48 17.94
CA ALA A 396 -1.36 20.33 17.37
C ALA A 396 -1.95 21.58 16.69
N LEU A 397 -1.36 22.75 16.96
CA LEU A 397 -1.77 24.04 16.42
C LEU A 397 -1.71 24.06 14.89
N HIS A 398 -0.61 23.53 14.34
CA HIS A 398 -0.34 23.50 12.90
C HIS A 398 -0.81 22.22 12.21
N GLY A 399 -1.47 21.32 12.94
CA GLY A 399 -1.96 20.03 12.44
C GLY A 399 -3.36 20.11 11.84
N PHE A 400 -3.63 19.17 10.93
CA PHE A 400 -4.92 19.01 10.26
C PHE A 400 -5.87 18.04 10.99
N GLY A 401 -5.39 17.35 12.03
CA GLY A 401 -6.13 16.29 12.72
C GLY A 401 -6.11 14.98 11.93
N TRP A 402 -5.04 14.76 11.16
CA TRP A 402 -4.88 13.56 10.33
C TRP A 402 -3.96 12.55 11.04
N SER A 403 -4.07 11.27 10.69
CA SER A 403 -3.15 10.24 11.16
C SER A 403 -1.69 10.56 10.87
N ASP A 404 -1.43 11.33 9.82
CA ASP A 404 -0.11 11.81 9.40
C ASP A 404 0.52 12.71 10.48
N ASP A 405 -0.29 13.51 11.17
CA ASP A 405 0.16 14.42 12.23
C ASP A 405 0.76 13.65 13.42
N MET A 406 0.42 12.37 13.60
CA MET A 406 1.02 11.52 14.62
C MET A 406 2.53 11.33 14.41
N PHE A 407 3.01 11.39 13.16
CA PHE A 407 4.44 11.42 12.86
C PHE A 407 4.93 12.86 12.77
N LEU A 408 4.26 13.70 11.97
CA LEU A 408 4.76 15.04 11.66
C LEU A 408 4.87 15.94 12.89
N GLY A 409 3.90 15.85 13.82
CA GLY A 409 3.90 16.63 15.05
C GLY A 409 4.92 16.15 16.08
N THR A 410 5.31 14.89 16.05
CA THR A 410 6.01 14.23 17.16
C THR A 410 7.46 13.88 16.87
N ILE A 411 7.86 13.79 15.60
CA ILE A 411 9.20 13.37 15.21
C ILE A 411 10.31 14.29 15.75
N VAL A 412 10.12 15.60 15.69
CA VAL A 412 11.13 16.56 16.18
C VAL A 412 11.23 16.51 17.72
N PRO A 413 10.12 16.58 18.48
CA PRO A 413 10.17 16.39 19.93
C PRO A 413 10.78 15.06 20.36
N ALA A 414 10.40 13.95 19.72
CA ALA A 414 10.94 12.63 20.00
C ALA A 414 12.46 12.58 19.75
N ARG A 415 12.93 13.19 18.66
CA ARG A 415 14.36 13.22 18.34
C ARG A 415 15.13 14.24 19.16
N ALA A 416 14.54 15.32 19.64
CA ALA A 416 15.18 16.21 20.60
C ALA A 416 15.41 15.48 21.94
N GLY A 417 14.35 14.88 22.49
CA GLY A 417 14.41 14.03 23.67
C GLY A 417 14.52 14.77 25.00
N SER A 418 14.23 16.08 25.05
CA SER A 418 14.06 16.76 26.34
C SER A 418 12.79 16.27 27.04
N PRO A 419 12.72 16.30 28.39
CA PRO A 419 11.53 15.88 29.12
C PRO A 419 10.24 16.55 28.63
N GLU A 420 10.21 17.88 28.45
CA GLU A 420 8.98 18.56 28.01
C GLU A 420 8.58 18.16 26.58
N ALA A 421 9.56 17.94 25.71
CA ALA A 421 9.32 17.50 24.33
C ALA A 421 8.74 16.08 24.28
N LEU A 422 9.21 15.18 25.15
CA LEU A 422 8.72 13.82 25.25
C LEU A 422 7.32 13.74 25.87
N ASP A 423 7.03 14.58 26.88
CA ASP A 423 5.69 14.72 27.44
C ASP A 423 4.68 15.17 26.39
N ALA A 424 5.04 16.19 25.60
CA ALA A 424 4.21 16.68 24.50
C ALA A 424 3.98 15.61 23.43
N ALA A 425 5.04 14.93 22.98
CA ALA A 425 4.93 13.85 21.99
C ALA A 425 4.02 12.71 22.46
N GLY A 426 4.20 12.26 23.70
CA GLY A 426 3.37 11.23 24.30
C GLY A 426 1.89 11.64 24.35
N ARG A 427 1.60 12.86 24.82
CA ARG A 427 0.24 13.40 24.89
C ARG A 427 -0.42 13.51 23.51
N LEU A 428 0.29 14.07 22.52
CA LEU A 428 -0.21 14.20 21.14
C LEU A 428 -0.57 12.83 20.54
N LEU A 429 0.27 11.81 20.74
CA LEU A 429 0.00 10.46 20.23
C LEU A 429 -1.22 9.82 20.90
N ILE A 430 -1.34 9.94 22.22
CA ILE A 430 -2.44 9.36 22.99
C ILE A 430 -3.77 10.00 22.57
N GLU A 431 -3.79 11.33 22.43
CA GLU A 431 -5.00 12.04 22.03
C GLU A 431 -5.38 11.78 20.57
N SER A 432 -4.41 11.76 19.65
CA SER A 432 -4.65 11.38 18.25
C SER A 432 -5.20 9.95 18.16
N ALA A 433 -4.65 9.01 18.93
CA ALA A 433 -5.13 7.64 18.99
C ALA A 433 -6.55 7.52 19.54
N ARG A 434 -6.90 8.33 20.55
CA ARG A 434 -8.27 8.39 21.10
C ARG A 434 -9.28 8.81 20.03
N GLN A 435 -8.89 9.70 19.12
CA GLN A 435 -9.76 10.24 18.08
C GLN A 435 -9.83 9.35 16.82
N LEU A 436 -8.71 8.72 16.45
CA LEU A 436 -8.54 8.11 15.13
C LEU A 436 -8.41 6.59 15.14
N GLN A 437 -7.97 5.97 16.24
CA GLN A 437 -7.78 4.51 16.29
C GLN A 437 -9.13 3.80 16.45
N ARG A 438 -9.45 2.96 15.46
CA ARG A 438 -10.64 2.11 15.42
C ARG A 438 -10.55 0.97 16.45
N PRO A 439 -11.68 0.32 16.78
CA PRO A 439 -11.70 -0.86 17.65
C PRO A 439 -10.78 -2.00 17.16
N ASP A 440 -10.73 -2.23 15.85
CA ASP A 440 -9.88 -3.24 15.20
C ASP A 440 -8.37 -2.92 15.20
N GLY A 441 -7.97 -1.73 15.68
CA GLY A 441 -6.59 -1.29 15.81
C GLY A 441 -6.06 -0.47 14.64
N LEU A 442 -6.75 -0.42 13.50
CA LEU A 442 -6.43 0.47 12.38
C LEU A 442 -6.76 1.92 12.72
N PHE A 443 -6.21 2.86 11.97
CA PHE A 443 -6.52 4.28 12.09
C PHE A 443 -7.36 4.76 10.91
N ASN A 444 -8.38 5.56 11.20
CA ASN A 444 -8.98 6.43 10.19
C ASN A 444 -7.98 7.52 9.80
N HIS A 445 -7.98 7.94 8.52
CA HIS A 445 -7.11 9.03 8.08
C HIS A 445 -7.42 10.34 8.83
N ALA A 446 -8.70 10.67 9.01
CA ALA A 446 -9.15 11.77 9.86
C ALA A 446 -10.54 11.47 10.43
N ALA A 447 -10.97 12.22 11.45
CA ALA A 447 -12.30 12.05 12.05
C ALA A 447 -13.45 12.20 11.02
N ASN A 448 -13.29 13.08 10.04
CA ASN A 448 -14.24 13.31 8.94
C ASN A 448 -13.88 12.57 7.64
N ALA A 449 -12.89 11.66 7.69
CA ALA A 449 -12.44 10.87 6.56
C ALA A 449 -12.21 9.42 7.01
N PRO A 450 -13.29 8.64 7.23
CA PRO A 450 -13.24 7.34 7.91
C PRO A 450 -12.78 6.20 7.00
N ALA A 451 -11.60 6.35 6.39
CA ALA A 451 -10.94 5.29 5.63
C ALA A 451 -9.64 4.89 6.31
N ALA A 452 -9.35 3.59 6.35
CA ALA A 452 -8.05 3.06 6.77
C ALA A 452 -7.01 3.26 5.65
N TRP A 453 -6.69 4.52 5.37
CA TRP A 453 -5.70 4.87 4.35
C TRP A 453 -4.32 4.35 4.74
N GLY A 454 -3.68 3.64 3.82
CA GLY A 454 -2.43 2.90 4.03
C GLY A 454 -1.33 3.78 4.56
N ARG A 455 -0.94 4.83 3.81
CA ARG A 455 0.16 5.70 4.23
C ARG A 455 -0.16 6.46 5.53
N GLY A 456 -1.41 6.84 5.78
CA GLY A 456 -1.83 7.42 7.06
C GLY A 456 -1.60 6.47 8.25
N ASN A 457 -1.95 5.19 8.11
CA ASN A 457 -1.62 4.15 9.09
C ASN A 457 -0.09 3.93 9.21
N GLY A 458 0.64 4.04 8.11
CA GLY A 458 2.09 4.02 8.08
C GLY A 458 2.73 5.16 8.89
N PHE A 459 2.22 6.38 8.77
CA PHE A 459 2.68 7.52 9.56
C PHE A 459 2.33 7.36 11.04
N ALA A 460 1.13 6.88 11.37
CA ALA A 460 0.80 6.54 12.76
C ALA A 460 1.80 5.53 13.33
N ALA A 461 2.11 4.46 12.58
CA ALA A 461 3.09 3.45 12.99
C ALA A 461 4.50 4.05 13.19
N LEU A 462 4.97 4.87 12.25
CA LEU A 462 6.30 5.47 12.32
C LEU A 462 6.39 6.46 13.48
N GLY A 463 5.41 7.34 13.66
CA GLY A 463 5.35 8.29 14.78
C GLY A 463 5.37 7.58 16.14
N LEU A 464 4.54 6.55 16.32
CA LEU A 464 4.54 5.72 17.53
C LEU A 464 5.92 5.07 17.76
N ALA A 465 6.53 4.50 16.72
CA ALA A 465 7.83 3.83 16.83
C ALA A 465 8.98 4.81 17.14
N GLU A 466 8.97 6.00 16.55
CA GLU A 466 9.94 7.07 16.80
C GLU A 466 9.85 7.57 18.24
N THR A 467 8.65 7.89 18.72
CA THR A 467 8.46 8.33 20.10
C THR A 467 8.75 7.22 21.12
N LEU A 468 8.34 5.97 20.88
CA LEU A 468 8.67 4.85 21.77
C LEU A 468 10.19 4.60 21.89
N THR A 469 10.95 4.91 20.85
CA THR A 469 12.43 4.82 20.88
C THR A 469 13.02 5.83 21.86
N ALA A 470 12.41 7.01 21.95
CA ALA A 470 12.91 8.12 22.76
C ALA A 470 12.37 8.15 24.19
N LEU A 471 11.19 7.56 24.45
CA LEU A 471 10.57 7.55 25.77
C LEU A 471 11.36 6.67 26.77
N PRO A 472 11.81 7.24 27.91
CA PRO A 472 12.34 6.45 29.01
C PRO A 472 11.35 5.37 29.48
N VAL A 473 11.87 4.22 29.94
CA VAL A 473 11.02 3.11 30.43
C VAL A 473 10.06 3.55 31.53
N THR A 474 10.46 4.51 32.36
CA THR A 474 9.69 5.09 33.48
C THR A 474 8.72 6.19 33.06
N HIS A 475 8.71 6.61 31.79
CA HIS A 475 7.89 7.73 31.35
C HIS A 475 6.38 7.39 31.41
N PRO A 476 5.52 8.24 32.02
CA PRO A 476 4.10 7.91 32.24
C PRO A 476 3.32 7.56 30.97
N ALA A 477 3.57 8.27 29.87
CA ALA A 477 2.91 8.01 28.58
C ALA A 477 3.31 6.67 27.91
N ARG A 478 4.44 6.06 28.30
CA ARG A 478 5.05 4.97 27.52
C ARG A 478 4.17 3.73 27.42
N SER A 479 3.53 3.33 28.52
CA SER A 479 2.65 2.15 28.54
C SER A 479 1.50 2.29 27.55
N ARG A 480 0.86 3.46 27.54
CA ARG A 480 -0.27 3.77 26.65
C ARG A 480 0.17 3.86 25.19
N VAL A 481 1.28 4.54 24.89
CA VAL A 481 1.82 4.61 23.51
C VAL A 481 2.17 3.21 23.00
N LEU A 482 2.76 2.36 23.84
CA LEU A 482 3.09 0.98 23.49
C LEU A 482 1.84 0.13 23.21
N GLU A 483 0.77 0.31 23.98
CA GLU A 483 -0.51 -0.35 23.75
C GLU A 483 -1.10 0.04 22.38
N VAL A 484 -1.15 1.35 22.08
CA VAL A 484 -1.63 1.87 20.79
C VAL A 484 -0.82 1.29 19.62
N TYR A 485 0.51 1.26 19.75
CA TYR A 485 1.42 0.66 18.79
C TYR A 485 1.12 -0.83 18.57
N ARG A 486 0.99 -1.61 19.65
CA ARG A 486 0.72 -3.06 19.55
C ARG A 486 -0.61 -3.36 18.87
N ARG A 487 -1.66 -2.60 19.17
CA ARG A 487 -2.96 -2.71 18.49
C ARG A 487 -2.84 -2.47 16.98
N LEU A 488 -2.12 -1.43 16.59
CA LEU A 488 -1.87 -1.15 15.17
C LEU A 488 -1.03 -2.25 14.50
N MET A 489 0.05 -2.71 15.14
CA MET A 489 0.90 -3.76 14.58
C MET A 489 0.12 -5.08 14.41
N ALA A 490 -0.74 -5.44 15.36
CA ALA A 490 -1.62 -6.60 15.24
C ALA A 490 -2.59 -6.46 14.06
N ALA A 491 -3.25 -5.30 13.92
CA ALA A 491 -4.15 -5.01 12.81
C ALA A 491 -3.43 -5.08 11.46
N MET A 492 -2.27 -4.44 11.34
CA MET A 492 -1.48 -4.45 10.10
C MET A 492 -0.97 -5.87 9.76
N LYS A 493 -0.55 -6.66 10.76
CA LYS A 493 -0.16 -8.07 10.54
C LYS A 493 -1.31 -8.89 9.96
N ALA A 494 -2.53 -8.70 10.44
CA ALA A 494 -3.73 -9.39 9.92
C ALA A 494 -4.11 -8.96 8.49
N GLN A 495 -3.74 -7.74 8.09
CA GLN A 495 -4.11 -7.17 6.80
C GLN A 495 -3.04 -7.30 5.71
N GLN A 496 -1.90 -7.96 5.99
CA GLN A 496 -0.85 -8.16 4.98
C GLN A 496 -1.38 -8.95 3.79
N ALA A 497 -1.14 -8.45 2.58
CA ALA A 497 -1.60 -9.09 1.35
C ALA A 497 -0.83 -10.39 1.03
N PRO A 498 -1.34 -11.25 0.12
CA PRO A 498 -0.66 -12.50 -0.26
C PRO A 498 0.75 -12.28 -0.85
N ASP A 499 0.97 -11.19 -1.57
CA ASP A 499 2.29 -10.79 -2.08
C ASP A 499 3.24 -10.24 -1.00
N GLY A 500 2.74 -9.94 0.20
CA GLY A 500 3.50 -9.39 1.32
C GLY A 500 3.40 -7.88 1.50
N MET A 501 2.81 -7.15 0.55
CA MET A 501 2.61 -5.70 0.67
C MET A 501 1.40 -5.34 1.53
N TRP A 502 1.27 -4.06 1.81
CA TRP A 502 0.03 -3.44 2.31
C TRP A 502 -0.64 -2.62 1.22
N ARG A 503 -1.92 -2.35 1.44
CA ARG A 503 -2.82 -1.74 0.45
C ARG A 503 -3.01 -0.25 0.70
N GLN A 504 -3.35 0.48 -0.36
CA GLN A 504 -3.74 1.88 -0.29
C GLN A 504 -4.92 2.11 0.66
N VAL A 505 -5.90 1.21 0.69
CA VAL A 505 -6.93 1.13 1.73
C VAL A 505 -6.76 -0.22 2.39
N VAL A 506 -6.27 -0.22 3.63
CA VAL A 506 -5.68 -1.40 4.29
C VAL A 506 -6.66 -2.56 4.38
N ASP A 507 -7.90 -2.28 4.79
CA ASP A 507 -8.96 -3.25 5.04
C ASP A 507 -9.84 -3.54 3.81
N THR A 508 -9.41 -3.10 2.62
CA THR A 508 -10.12 -3.34 1.37
C THR A 508 -9.30 -4.30 0.48
N PRO A 509 -9.63 -5.59 0.39
CA PRO A 509 -8.78 -6.60 -0.27
C PRO A 509 -8.37 -6.28 -1.71
N GLY A 510 -9.28 -5.68 -2.51
CA GLY A 510 -9.04 -5.28 -3.90
C GLY A 510 -8.37 -3.92 -4.07
N SER A 511 -8.04 -3.23 -2.97
CA SER A 511 -7.25 -2.01 -3.05
C SER A 511 -5.82 -2.34 -3.50
N TYR A 512 -5.26 -1.48 -4.36
CA TYR A 512 -3.94 -1.70 -4.93
C TYR A 512 -2.85 -1.73 -3.86
N ARG A 513 -1.78 -2.49 -4.13
CA ARG A 513 -0.60 -2.54 -3.26
C ARG A 513 0.17 -1.23 -3.35
N GLU A 514 0.57 -0.70 -2.22
CA GLU A 514 1.17 0.63 -2.17
C GLU A 514 2.54 0.57 -1.48
N GLU A 515 3.52 1.20 -2.12
CA GLU A 515 4.93 1.11 -1.76
C GLU A 515 5.21 1.77 -0.40
N THR A 516 4.72 2.99 -0.19
CA THR A 516 5.05 3.80 0.99
C THR A 516 4.50 3.22 2.28
N VAL A 517 3.25 2.73 2.28
CA VAL A 517 2.68 2.02 3.43
C VAL A 517 3.49 0.77 3.76
N THR A 518 3.93 0.03 2.74
CA THR A 518 4.72 -1.17 2.93
C THR A 518 6.06 -0.83 3.59
N ALA A 519 6.75 0.20 3.10
CA ALA A 519 8.00 0.68 3.66
C ALA A 519 7.86 1.15 5.12
N LEU A 520 6.83 1.97 5.43
CA LEU A 520 6.60 2.49 6.78
C LEU A 520 6.26 1.39 7.79
N ILE A 521 5.46 0.39 7.39
CA ILE A 521 5.09 -0.72 8.26
C ILE A 521 6.26 -1.69 8.47
N VAL A 522 7.03 -1.99 7.43
CA VAL A 522 8.27 -2.78 7.55
C VAL A 522 9.24 -2.11 8.52
N THR A 523 9.48 -0.80 8.35
CA THR A 523 10.31 0.01 9.25
C THR A 523 9.85 -0.11 10.71
N SER A 524 8.56 0.12 10.93
CA SER A 524 7.97 0.17 12.27
C SER A 524 7.95 -1.20 12.96
N MET A 525 7.62 -2.27 12.23
CA MET A 525 7.63 -3.64 12.76
C MET A 525 9.05 -4.14 13.03
N ALA A 526 10.00 -3.90 12.11
CA ALA A 526 11.40 -4.31 12.30
C ALA A 526 12.01 -3.67 13.54
N ARG A 527 11.79 -2.37 13.74
CA ARG A 527 12.17 -1.68 14.96
C ARG A 527 11.50 -2.26 16.20
N GLY A 528 10.19 -2.53 16.14
CA GLY A 528 9.44 -3.09 17.26
C GLY A 528 9.93 -4.46 17.71
N VAL A 529 10.30 -5.34 16.76
CA VAL A 529 10.91 -6.64 17.09
C VAL A 529 12.30 -6.42 17.70
N ARG A 530 13.13 -5.58 17.08
CA ARG A 530 14.48 -5.27 17.55
C ARG A 530 14.47 -4.70 18.98
N LEU A 531 13.51 -3.84 19.31
CA LEU A 531 13.41 -3.20 20.62
C LEU A 531 12.48 -3.93 21.61
N GLY A 532 11.98 -5.12 21.26
CA GLY A 532 11.19 -5.98 22.16
C GLY A 532 9.78 -5.49 22.45
N TRP A 533 9.22 -4.62 21.59
CA TRP A 533 7.85 -4.12 21.73
C TRP A 533 6.82 -5.13 21.22
N ILE A 534 7.19 -5.90 20.20
CA ILE A 534 6.43 -7.02 19.62
C ILE A 534 7.36 -8.23 19.47
N ASP A 535 6.79 -9.43 19.43
CA ASP A 535 7.56 -10.67 19.44
C ASP A 535 8.05 -11.10 18.04
N ARG A 536 8.89 -12.15 18.01
CA ARG A 536 9.53 -12.65 16.78
C ARG A 536 8.56 -13.26 15.76
N SER A 537 7.29 -13.52 16.09
CA SER A 537 6.28 -13.96 15.13
C SER A 537 5.99 -12.94 14.02
N TYR A 538 6.48 -11.70 14.17
CA TYR A 538 6.44 -10.66 13.15
C TYR A 538 7.58 -10.76 12.14
N VAL A 539 8.66 -11.51 12.41
CA VAL A 539 9.80 -11.63 11.49
C VAL A 539 9.40 -12.18 10.11
N PRO A 540 8.57 -13.23 9.99
CA PRO A 540 8.08 -13.69 8.68
C PRO A 540 7.26 -12.64 7.92
N VAL A 541 6.48 -11.83 8.65
CA VAL A 541 5.64 -10.74 8.10
C VAL A 541 6.54 -9.65 7.53
N ILE A 542 7.54 -9.20 8.32
CA ILE A 542 8.55 -8.23 7.92
C ILE A 542 9.33 -8.72 6.70
N ARG A 543 9.79 -9.97 6.69
CA ARG A 543 10.56 -10.55 5.58
C ARG A 543 9.75 -10.58 4.28
N ARG A 544 8.46 -10.91 4.34
CA ARG A 544 7.57 -10.87 3.17
C ARG A 544 7.38 -9.44 2.67
N GLY A 545 7.13 -8.48 3.57
CA GLY A 545 7.02 -7.06 3.22
C GLY A 545 8.30 -6.49 2.61
N TRP A 546 9.46 -6.83 3.17
CA TRP A 546 10.76 -6.42 2.66
C TRP A 546 11.04 -6.94 1.24
N ARG A 547 10.78 -8.24 0.99
CA ARG A 547 10.93 -8.80 -0.36
C ARG A 547 9.97 -8.18 -1.36
N ALA A 548 8.74 -7.92 -0.94
CA ALA A 548 7.77 -7.23 -1.78
C ALA A 548 8.18 -5.80 -2.10
N LEU A 549 8.72 -5.08 -1.12
CA LEU A 549 9.29 -3.75 -1.30
C LEU A 549 10.46 -3.79 -2.30
N LEU A 550 11.40 -4.73 -2.14
CA LEU A 550 12.51 -4.92 -3.08
C LEU A 550 12.05 -5.18 -4.52
N ALA A 551 10.94 -5.91 -4.73
CA ALA A 551 10.40 -6.14 -6.07
C ALA A 551 9.96 -4.83 -6.77
N HIS A 552 9.56 -3.81 -5.98
CA HIS A 552 9.03 -2.52 -6.43
C HIS A 552 10.07 -1.39 -6.46
N VAL A 553 11.34 -1.68 -6.15
CA VAL A 553 12.45 -0.74 -6.37
C VAL A 553 13.30 -1.27 -7.52
N VAL A 554 13.45 -0.47 -8.58
CA VAL A 554 14.31 -0.80 -9.72
C VAL A 554 15.79 -0.67 -9.33
N ASP A 555 16.71 -1.18 -10.13
CA ASP A 555 18.14 -1.21 -9.82
C ASP A 555 18.76 0.18 -9.64
N ASP A 556 18.24 1.19 -10.35
CA ASP A 556 18.67 2.58 -10.25
C ASP A 556 17.98 3.36 -9.12
N GLY A 557 17.13 2.71 -8.31
CA GLY A 557 16.33 3.36 -7.27
C GLY A 557 15.03 3.99 -7.77
N THR A 558 14.65 3.81 -9.04
CA THR A 558 13.31 4.15 -9.52
C THR A 558 12.26 3.33 -8.75
N LEU A 559 11.17 3.96 -8.35
CA LEU A 559 10.14 3.34 -7.52
C LEU A 559 8.94 2.96 -8.36
N VAL A 560 8.22 1.94 -7.91
CA VAL A 560 6.99 1.45 -8.55
C VAL A 560 5.86 1.49 -7.52
N ASP A 561 4.72 2.04 -7.92
CA ASP A 561 3.47 2.06 -7.15
C ASP A 561 3.46 2.93 -5.88
N VAL A 562 4.05 4.12 -6.00
CA VAL A 562 4.01 5.16 -4.97
C VAL A 562 2.74 6.00 -5.11
N CYS A 563 1.87 6.02 -4.10
CA CYS A 563 0.67 6.87 -4.14
C CYS A 563 1.06 8.36 -4.12
N VAL A 564 0.50 9.16 -5.02
CA VAL A 564 0.69 10.62 -5.06
C VAL A 564 0.28 11.30 -3.75
N SER A 565 0.68 12.56 -3.56
CA SER A 565 0.27 13.36 -2.40
C SER A 565 -1.26 13.34 -2.27
N THR A 566 -1.74 13.11 -1.05
CA THR A 566 -3.15 12.79 -0.77
C THR A 566 -3.52 13.40 0.57
N GLY A 567 -4.59 14.19 0.60
CA GLY A 567 -5.14 14.74 1.83
C GLY A 567 -6.32 13.90 2.32
N ALA A 568 -6.97 14.35 3.41
CA ALA A 568 -8.19 13.72 3.88
C ALA A 568 -9.32 13.88 2.85
N GLY A 569 -9.84 12.77 2.35
CA GLY A 569 -10.99 12.72 1.45
C GLY A 569 -12.23 12.09 2.09
N PRO A 570 -13.43 12.45 1.59
CA PRO A 570 -14.69 12.14 2.27
C PRO A 570 -15.17 10.69 2.12
N THR A 571 -14.66 9.95 1.14
CA THR A 571 -15.14 8.61 0.80
C THR A 571 -13.99 7.61 0.69
N ARG A 572 -14.29 6.32 0.84
CA ARG A 572 -13.33 5.24 0.53
C ARG A 572 -12.84 5.31 -0.91
N ARG A 573 -13.76 5.59 -1.86
CA ARG A 573 -13.49 5.68 -3.29
C ARG A 573 -12.45 6.77 -3.62
N TYR A 574 -12.47 7.90 -2.91
CA TYR A 574 -11.42 8.92 -3.03
C TYR A 574 -10.00 8.35 -2.87
N TYR A 575 -9.81 7.42 -1.92
CA TYR A 575 -8.50 6.79 -1.67
C TYR A 575 -8.16 5.71 -2.70
N LEU A 576 -9.16 4.91 -3.10
CA LEU A 576 -9.01 3.87 -4.11
C LEU A 576 -8.60 4.45 -5.47
N ASP A 577 -9.10 5.64 -5.78
CA ASP A 577 -8.84 6.33 -7.05
C ASP A 577 -7.57 7.21 -6.98
N ARG A 578 -6.74 7.14 -5.93
CA ARG A 578 -5.49 7.90 -5.94
C ARG A 578 -4.52 7.29 -6.96
N PRO A 579 -3.90 8.11 -7.82
CA PRO A 579 -2.85 7.62 -8.70
C PRO A 579 -1.67 7.03 -7.93
N ALA A 580 -1.16 5.89 -8.40
CA ALA A 580 0.09 5.30 -7.92
C ALA A 580 1.16 5.40 -9.01
N THR A 581 2.09 6.32 -8.85
CA THR A 581 3.12 6.64 -9.85
C THR A 581 4.29 5.67 -9.78
N SER A 582 4.93 5.47 -10.93
CA SER A 582 6.24 4.81 -11.04
C SER A 582 7.22 5.83 -11.59
N GLY A 583 8.42 5.91 -11.01
CA GLY A 583 9.39 6.96 -11.32
C GLY A 583 10.19 7.39 -10.10
N THR A 584 10.81 8.56 -10.22
CA THR A 584 11.44 9.28 -9.11
C THR A 584 10.36 9.81 -8.17
N ASP A 585 10.41 9.44 -6.89
CA ASP A 585 9.58 10.04 -5.84
C ASP A 585 10.34 10.08 -4.52
N ASP A 586 10.68 11.30 -4.05
CA ASP A 586 11.47 11.50 -2.84
C ASP A 586 10.82 10.90 -1.58
N ARG A 587 9.49 10.77 -1.55
CA ARG A 587 8.74 10.22 -0.39
C ARG A 587 8.94 8.73 -0.30
N GLY A 588 8.68 8.02 -1.39
CA GLY A 588 8.91 6.58 -1.45
C GLY A 588 10.38 6.25 -1.24
N GLY A 589 11.28 7.03 -1.84
CA GLY A 589 12.73 6.82 -1.70
C GLY A 589 13.20 6.95 -0.25
N ALA A 590 12.75 7.99 0.45
CA ALA A 590 13.04 8.18 1.87
C ALA A 590 12.49 7.06 2.76
N MET A 591 11.25 6.62 2.50
CA MET A 591 10.60 5.59 3.31
C MET A 591 11.21 4.20 3.07
N ALA A 592 11.51 3.85 1.82
CA ALA A 592 12.21 2.62 1.46
C ALA A 592 13.63 2.56 2.05
N LEU A 593 14.33 3.71 2.09
CA LEU A 593 15.64 3.82 2.73
C LEU A 593 15.55 3.51 4.24
N GLY A 594 14.54 4.06 4.93
CA GLY A 594 14.26 3.73 6.33
C GLY A 594 14.00 2.24 6.56
N ALA A 595 13.21 1.61 5.67
CA ALA A 595 12.93 0.18 5.73
C ALA A 595 14.20 -0.66 5.54
N ALA A 596 15.06 -0.29 4.60
CA ALA A 596 16.33 -0.96 4.35
C ALA A 596 17.25 -0.95 5.59
N LEU A 597 17.35 0.20 6.26
CA LEU A 597 18.17 0.34 7.47
C LEU A 597 17.63 -0.48 8.66
N GLU A 598 16.32 -0.47 8.91
CA GLU A 598 15.75 -1.25 10.01
C GLU A 598 15.79 -2.75 9.73
N VAL A 599 15.61 -3.18 8.47
CA VAL A 599 15.76 -4.59 8.10
C VAL A 599 17.21 -5.04 8.27
N TYR A 600 18.19 -4.23 7.85
CA TYR A 600 19.60 -4.51 8.11
C TYR A 600 19.86 -4.72 9.61
N GLN A 601 19.43 -3.77 10.45
CA GLN A 601 19.64 -3.85 11.90
C GLN A 601 18.90 -5.02 12.57
N LEU A 602 17.83 -5.53 11.96
CA LEU A 602 17.12 -6.71 12.44
C LEU A 602 17.87 -8.01 12.11
N THR A 603 18.63 -8.05 11.01
CA THR A 603 19.35 -9.25 10.56
C THR A 603 20.76 -9.37 11.13
N GLU A 604 21.38 -8.26 11.53
CA GLU A 604 22.71 -8.30 12.14
C GLU A 604 22.70 -8.92 13.55
N PRO A 605 23.65 -9.83 13.87
CA PRO A 605 23.87 -10.28 15.23
C PRO A 605 24.26 -9.09 16.11
N ARG A 606 23.72 -9.04 17.34
CA ARG A 606 24.12 -8.03 18.34
C ARG A 606 25.42 -8.40 19.02
#